data_AF-A0A962L712-F1
#
_entry.id   AF-A0A962L712-F1
#
_cell.length_a   1.000
_cell.length_b   1.000
_cell.length_c   1.000
_cell.angle_alpha   90.00
_cell.angle_beta   90.00
_cell.angle_gamma   90.00
#
_symmetry.space_group_name_H-M   'P 1'
#
loop_
_entity.id
_entity.type
_entity.pdbx_description
1 polymer ?
#
loop_
_entity_poly.entity_id
_entity_poly.type
_entity_poly.pdbx_seq_one_letter_code
_entity_poly.pdbx_strand_id
1 'polypeptide(L)'
;MKQAAAILRADAASKVIITGGELAYGGTGTHHALVADALNREGIGHDRILARLDKAAHTADEAFDSFELLKQVAYDSLIVVTSFVHYPRAPFVFAHFHDLTRLRFVLAPDASAKDVTLFNYLHEFEAYQEDRRRGGIVLRDGTFVPTTFTYDEFTELLRHRILIKMAGMRDYEMPESREINLFA
;
A
#
# COMPACT_ATOMS: atom_id res chain seq x y z
N MET A 1 5.63 9.29 -5.56
CA MET A 1 5.15 10.54 -4.91
C MET A 1 4.23 11.39 -5.77
N LYS A 2 4.54 11.71 -7.03
CA LYS A 2 3.62 12.49 -7.89
C LYS A 2 2.22 11.88 -8.05
N GLN A 3 2.12 10.55 -8.17
CA GLN A 3 0.83 9.85 -8.24
C GLN A 3 0.04 9.94 -6.94
N ALA A 4 0.70 9.69 -5.81
CA ALA A 4 0.16 9.88 -4.46
C ALA A 4 -0.47 11.27 -4.28
N ALA A 5 0.30 12.31 -4.63
CA ALA A 5 -0.17 13.68 -4.55
C ALA A 5 -1.31 13.96 -5.54
N ALA A 6 -1.28 13.40 -6.75
CA ALA A 6 -2.37 13.57 -7.72
C ALA A 6 -3.70 13.01 -7.19
N ILE A 7 -3.69 11.84 -6.55
CA ILE A 7 -4.89 11.24 -5.94
C ILE A 7 -5.40 12.14 -4.80
N LEU A 8 -4.52 12.57 -3.90
CA LEU A 8 -4.88 13.45 -2.78
C LEU A 8 -5.34 14.85 -3.21
N ARG A 9 -4.93 15.32 -4.39
CA ARG A 9 -5.42 16.58 -4.98
C ARG A 9 -6.79 16.41 -5.65
N ALA A 10 -7.07 15.22 -6.21
CA ALA A 10 -8.35 14.93 -6.86
C ALA A 10 -9.52 14.89 -5.86
N ASP A 11 -9.25 14.47 -4.62
CA ASP A 11 -10.23 14.53 -3.53
C ASP A 11 -9.63 15.23 -2.30
N ALA A 12 -10.16 16.40 -1.95
CA ALA A 12 -9.72 17.18 -0.79
C ALA A 12 -10.12 16.55 0.55
N ALA A 13 -11.15 15.69 0.57
CA ALA A 13 -11.60 15.02 1.78
C ALA A 13 -10.71 13.83 2.16
N SER A 14 -10.01 13.24 1.17
CA SER A 14 -9.15 12.09 1.38
C SER A 14 -8.09 12.32 2.45
N LYS A 15 -7.81 11.29 3.25
CA LYS A 15 -6.70 11.32 4.22
C LYS A 15 -5.61 10.34 3.82
N VAL A 16 -4.40 10.57 4.34
CA VAL A 16 -3.25 9.70 4.10
C VAL A 16 -2.76 9.04 5.40
N ILE A 17 -2.51 7.74 5.32
CA ILE A 17 -1.67 7.00 6.26
C ILE A 17 -0.32 6.75 5.58
N ILE A 18 0.76 7.11 6.26
CA ILE A 18 2.11 6.89 5.75
C ILE A 18 2.72 5.71 6.53
N THR A 19 3.14 4.67 5.83
CA THR A 19 3.82 3.51 6.42
C THR A 19 5.30 3.50 6.03
N GLY A 20 6.05 2.57 6.62
CA GLY A 20 7.50 2.47 6.44
C GLY A 20 8.26 2.97 7.67
N GLY A 21 8.97 2.04 8.28
CA GLY A 21 9.83 2.28 9.43
C GLY A 21 11.19 2.90 9.10
N GLU A 22 12.23 2.46 9.80
CA GLU A 22 13.60 2.89 9.54
C GLU A 22 14.03 2.46 8.13
N LEU A 23 14.78 3.35 7.45
CA LEU A 23 15.34 3.02 6.14
C LEU A 23 16.32 1.86 6.32
N ALA A 24 15.96 0.69 5.79
CA ALA A 24 16.96 -0.30 5.43
C ALA A 24 18.03 0.42 4.59
N TYR A 25 19.32 0.20 4.85
CA TYR A 25 20.46 0.81 4.15
C TYR A 25 21.00 2.17 4.65
N GLY A 26 20.90 2.45 5.96
CA GLY A 26 21.81 3.41 6.62
C GLY A 26 21.61 4.89 6.27
N GLY A 27 20.45 5.24 5.72
CA GLY A 27 20.02 6.63 5.60
C GLY A 27 19.68 7.22 6.97
N THR A 28 19.93 8.52 7.17
CA THR A 28 19.45 9.24 8.34
C THR A 28 17.96 9.59 8.16
N GLY A 29 17.12 9.13 9.07
CA GLY A 29 15.68 9.42 9.07
C GLY A 29 14.80 8.20 8.85
N THR A 30 13.48 8.40 8.95
CA THR A 30 12.46 7.36 8.78
C THR A 30 11.82 7.47 7.40
N HIS A 31 11.42 6.34 6.81
CA HIS A 31 10.78 6.35 5.49
C HIS A 31 9.54 7.24 5.47
N HIS A 32 8.71 7.17 6.52
CA HIS A 32 7.52 7.99 6.63
C HIS A 32 7.81 9.51 6.67
N ALA A 33 8.95 9.94 7.21
CA ALA A 33 9.33 11.36 7.22
C ALA A 33 9.68 11.84 5.82
N LEU A 34 10.43 11.04 5.05
CA LEU A 34 10.76 11.35 3.66
C LEU A 34 9.50 11.41 2.78
N VAL A 35 8.55 10.50 2.99
CA VAL A 35 7.27 10.51 2.27
C VAL A 35 6.45 11.74 2.65
N ALA A 36 6.35 12.08 3.94
CA ALA A 36 5.64 13.27 4.39
C ALA A 36 6.22 14.55 3.78
N ASP A 37 7.55 14.69 3.76
CA ASP A 37 8.23 15.84 3.15
C ASP A 37 8.04 15.88 1.63
N ALA A 38 8.05 14.73 0.97
CA ALA A 38 7.75 14.65 -0.46
C ALA A 38 6.31 15.07 -0.77
N LEU A 39 5.34 14.66 0.04
CA LEU A 39 3.93 15.09 -0.09
C LEU A 39 3.77 16.58 0.17
N ASN A 40 4.45 17.13 1.18
CA ASN A 40 4.43 18.56 1.48
C ASN A 40 5.03 19.40 0.35
N ARG A 41 6.12 18.95 -0.28
CA ARG A 41 6.69 19.59 -1.49
C ARG A 41 5.74 19.55 -2.69
N GLU A 42 4.82 18.59 -2.71
CA GLU A 42 3.74 18.48 -3.68
C GLU A 42 2.48 19.27 -3.22
N GLY A 43 2.56 20.08 -2.16
CA GLY A 43 1.45 20.91 -1.69
C GLY A 43 0.34 20.14 -0.96
N ILE A 44 0.60 18.91 -0.52
CA ILE A 44 -0.30 18.18 0.37
C ILE A 44 0.03 18.55 1.82
N GLY A 45 -0.89 19.25 2.48
CA GLY A 45 -0.70 19.72 3.85
C GLY A 45 -0.65 18.59 4.89
N HIS A 46 -0.02 18.88 6.03
CA HIS A 46 0.07 17.95 7.16
C HIS A 46 -1.30 17.57 7.75
N ASP A 47 -2.31 18.43 7.60
CA ASP A 47 -3.70 18.18 8.00
C ASP A 47 -4.36 17.02 7.23
N ARG A 48 -3.79 16.66 6.07
CA ARG A 48 -4.22 15.50 5.28
C ARG A 48 -3.66 14.19 5.84
N ILE A 49 -2.63 14.23 6.69
CA ILE A 49 -1.99 13.05 7.28
C ILE A 49 -2.78 12.60 8.52
N LEU A 50 -3.42 11.44 8.41
CA LEU A 50 -4.16 10.81 9.51
C LEU A 50 -3.21 10.17 10.52
N ALA A 51 -2.21 9.43 10.03
CA ALA A 51 -1.26 8.71 10.87
C ALA A 51 0.06 8.44 10.15
N ARG A 52 1.09 8.15 10.96
CA ARG A 52 2.40 7.64 10.54
C ARG A 52 2.64 6.34 11.27
N LEU A 53 2.78 5.24 10.53
CA LEU A 53 3.03 3.90 11.06
C LEU A 53 4.52 3.59 10.93
N ASP A 54 5.29 3.96 11.94
CA ASP A 54 6.76 3.95 11.95
C ASP A 54 7.40 2.63 12.38
N LYS A 55 6.60 1.67 12.82
CA LYS A 55 7.05 0.34 13.27
C LYS A 55 6.77 -0.78 12.29
N ALA A 56 6.11 -0.47 11.17
CA ALA A 56 5.80 -1.44 10.14
C ALA A 56 7.09 -1.75 9.36
N ALA A 57 7.60 -2.98 9.52
CA ALA A 57 8.85 -3.42 8.91
C ALA A 57 8.62 -4.22 7.61
N HIS A 58 7.42 -4.79 7.47
CA HIS A 58 7.04 -5.64 6.35
C HIS A 58 5.63 -5.32 5.87
N THR A 59 5.31 -5.66 4.62
CA THR A 59 3.99 -5.44 4.01
C THR A 59 2.83 -6.01 4.84
N ALA A 60 3.05 -7.12 5.57
CA ALA A 60 2.06 -7.69 6.47
C ALA A 60 1.77 -6.81 7.70
N ASP A 61 2.81 -6.20 8.26
CA ASP A 61 2.66 -5.27 9.38
C ASP A 61 1.95 -4.00 8.93
N GLU A 62 2.26 -3.50 7.74
CA GLU A 62 1.59 -2.33 7.17
C GLU A 62 0.09 -2.55 6.97
N ALA A 63 -0.28 -3.72 6.45
CA ALA A 63 -1.67 -4.10 6.27
C ALA A 63 -2.40 -4.27 7.61
N PHE A 64 -1.77 -4.92 8.58
CA PHE A 64 -2.37 -5.12 9.90
C PHE A 64 -2.48 -3.82 10.71
N ASP A 65 -1.42 -3.03 10.80
CA ASP A 65 -1.40 -1.78 11.57
C ASP A 65 -2.36 -0.75 10.97
N SER A 66 -2.45 -0.67 9.63
CA SER A 66 -3.43 0.19 8.96
C SER A 66 -4.86 -0.29 9.18
N PHE A 67 -5.10 -1.60 9.22
CA PHE A 67 -6.39 -2.16 9.59
C PHE A 67 -6.79 -1.81 11.03
N GLU A 68 -5.92 -2.01 12.01
CA GLU A 68 -6.20 -1.66 13.41
C GLU A 68 -6.52 -0.17 13.58
N LEU A 69 -5.79 0.70 12.89
CA LEU A 69 -6.05 2.13 12.86
C LEU A 69 -7.43 2.44 12.23
N LEU A 70 -7.75 1.80 11.11
CA LEU A 70 -8.95 2.09 10.33
C LEU A 70 -10.24 1.47 10.90
N LYS A 71 -10.16 0.48 11.81
CA LYS A 71 -11.34 -0.03 12.53
C LYS A 71 -12.15 1.06 13.24
N GLN A 72 -11.47 2.14 13.64
CA GLN A 72 -12.05 3.24 14.40
C GLN A 72 -12.51 4.41 13.51
N VAL A 73 -12.33 4.30 12.20
CA VAL A 73 -12.57 5.37 11.24
C VAL A 73 -13.49 4.86 10.14
N ALA A 74 -14.61 5.54 9.91
CA ALA A 74 -15.44 5.26 8.73
C ALA A 74 -14.71 5.76 7.46
N TYR A 75 -14.55 4.89 6.47
CA TYR A 75 -13.99 5.21 5.16
C TYR A 75 -14.84 4.57 4.05
N ASP A 76 -14.75 5.00 2.81
CA ASP A 76 -15.46 4.33 1.70
C ASP A 76 -14.52 3.40 0.95
N SER A 77 -13.32 3.89 0.63
CA SER A 77 -12.30 3.15 -0.11
C SER A 77 -10.91 3.31 0.51
N LEU A 78 -10.05 2.31 0.31
CA LEU A 78 -8.64 2.32 0.67
C LEU A 78 -7.80 2.11 -0.60
N ILE A 79 -7.02 3.12 -0.93
CA ILE A 79 -6.08 3.10 -2.04
C ILE A 79 -4.69 2.84 -1.49
N VAL A 80 -4.12 1.69 -1.79
CA VAL A 80 -2.74 1.34 -1.45
C VAL A 80 -1.84 1.75 -2.60
N VAL A 81 -0.96 2.71 -2.35
CA VAL A 81 0.03 3.18 -3.29
C VAL A 81 1.38 2.61 -2.87
N THR A 82 1.89 1.67 -3.66
CA THR A 82 3.09 0.91 -3.28
C THR A 82 4.10 0.78 -4.42
N SER A 83 5.35 0.46 -4.07
CA SER A 83 6.46 0.27 -5.01
C SER A 83 6.30 -0.98 -5.89
N PHE A 84 7.13 -1.11 -6.93
CA PHE A 84 7.14 -2.30 -7.78
C PHE A 84 7.61 -3.54 -7.02
N VAL A 85 8.49 -3.35 -6.06
CA VAL A 85 9.00 -4.41 -5.18
C VAL A 85 7.87 -5.08 -4.38
N HIS A 86 7.04 -4.31 -3.67
CA HIS A 86 6.02 -4.86 -2.78
C HIS A 86 4.72 -5.24 -3.51
N TYR A 87 4.53 -4.73 -4.72
CA TYR A 87 3.31 -4.93 -5.50
C TYR A 87 2.87 -6.40 -5.66
N PRO A 88 3.74 -7.41 -5.87
CA PRO A 88 3.30 -8.79 -6.04
C PRO A 88 2.59 -9.37 -4.81
N ARG A 89 3.00 -8.92 -3.62
CA ARG A 89 2.54 -9.47 -2.35
C ARG A 89 1.46 -8.60 -1.70
N ALA A 90 1.55 -7.28 -1.85
CA ALA A 90 0.66 -6.33 -1.17
C ALA A 90 -0.84 -6.62 -1.37
N PRO A 91 -1.38 -6.81 -2.60
CA PRO A 91 -2.79 -7.11 -2.78
C PRO A 91 -3.27 -8.31 -1.97
N PHE A 92 -2.47 -9.38 -1.93
CA PHE A 92 -2.81 -10.61 -1.21
C PHE A 92 -2.85 -10.38 0.30
N VAL A 93 -1.87 -9.66 0.83
CA VAL A 93 -1.78 -9.41 2.27
C VAL A 93 -2.90 -8.46 2.73
N PHE A 94 -3.09 -7.33 2.03
CA PHE A 94 -4.15 -6.37 2.37
C PHE A 94 -5.55 -6.96 2.32
N ALA A 95 -5.78 -7.90 1.40
CA ALA A 95 -7.03 -8.67 1.30
C ALA A 95 -7.35 -9.49 2.57
N HIS A 96 -6.39 -9.81 3.43
CA HIS A 96 -6.65 -10.54 4.69
C HIS A 96 -7.33 -9.65 5.75
N PHE A 97 -7.17 -8.34 5.66
CA PHE A 97 -7.62 -7.41 6.70
C PHE A 97 -8.69 -6.44 6.22
N HIS A 98 -8.71 -6.11 4.93
CA HIS A 98 -9.64 -5.13 4.38
C HIS A 98 -10.61 -5.74 3.38
N ASP A 99 -11.81 -5.16 3.32
CA ASP A 99 -12.83 -5.51 2.33
C ASP A 99 -12.31 -5.33 0.90
N LEU A 100 -12.31 -6.42 0.13
CA LEU A 100 -11.87 -6.46 -1.28
C LEU A 100 -12.61 -5.44 -2.14
N THR A 101 -13.89 -5.19 -1.85
CA THR A 101 -14.73 -4.23 -2.59
C THR A 101 -14.43 -2.77 -2.25
N ARG A 102 -13.50 -2.52 -1.33
CA ARG A 102 -13.06 -1.18 -0.92
C ARG A 102 -11.58 -0.94 -1.22
N LEU A 103 -10.81 -1.99 -1.52
CA LEU A 103 -9.40 -1.92 -1.87
C LEU A 103 -9.17 -1.50 -3.33
N ARG A 104 -8.15 -0.67 -3.54
CA ARG A 104 -7.57 -0.33 -4.86
C ARG A 104 -6.05 -0.24 -4.73
N PHE A 105 -5.32 -0.57 -5.79
CA PHE A 105 -3.85 -0.53 -5.79
C PHE A 105 -3.31 0.36 -6.91
N VAL A 106 -2.36 1.21 -6.55
CA VAL A 106 -1.64 2.07 -7.49
C VAL A 106 -0.14 1.80 -7.37
N LEU A 107 0.47 1.47 -8.49
CA LEU A 107 1.90 1.23 -8.56
C LEU A 107 2.66 2.56 -8.67
N ALA A 108 3.41 2.91 -7.63
CA ALA A 108 4.35 4.01 -7.66
C ALA A 108 5.63 3.57 -8.39
N PRO A 109 6.09 4.30 -9.43
CA PRO A 109 7.32 3.96 -10.13
C PRO A 109 8.53 4.06 -9.19
N ASP A 110 9.31 2.98 -9.14
CA ASP A 110 10.51 2.87 -8.31
C ASP A 110 11.61 3.84 -8.77
N ALA A 111 12.29 4.47 -7.81
CA ALA A 111 13.44 5.35 -8.05
C ALA A 111 14.79 4.65 -7.80
N SER A 112 14.78 3.36 -7.47
CA SER A 112 15.93 2.58 -7.02
C SER A 112 16.76 1.99 -8.18
N ALA A 113 18.00 1.59 -7.87
CA ALA A 113 18.90 0.95 -8.84
C ALA A 113 18.39 -0.45 -9.23
N LYS A 114 18.31 -0.72 -10.54
CA LYS A 114 17.60 -1.86 -11.15
C LYS A 114 17.88 -3.22 -10.49
N ASP A 115 19.13 -3.50 -10.10
CA ASP A 115 19.52 -4.81 -9.56
C ASP A 115 19.01 -5.03 -8.13
N VAL A 116 19.03 -3.99 -7.29
CA VAL A 116 18.47 -4.03 -5.92
C VAL A 116 16.95 -4.17 -5.98
N THR A 117 16.32 -3.47 -6.93
CA THR A 117 14.87 -3.57 -7.16
C THR A 117 14.46 -4.99 -7.57
N LEU A 118 15.23 -5.67 -8.44
CA LEU A 118 14.91 -7.03 -8.87
C LEU A 118 15.08 -8.07 -7.76
N PHE A 119 16.16 -7.99 -6.98
CA PHE A 119 16.39 -8.91 -5.87
C PHE A 119 15.27 -8.82 -4.82
N ASN A 120 14.90 -7.60 -4.42
CA ASN A 120 13.83 -7.40 -3.44
C ASN A 120 12.46 -7.82 -4.01
N TYR A 121 12.20 -7.58 -5.29
CA TYR A 121 10.99 -8.07 -5.96
C TYR A 121 10.87 -9.59 -5.89
N LEU A 122 11.96 -10.33 -6.16
CA LEU A 122 11.95 -11.78 -6.10
C LEU A 122 11.68 -12.27 -4.68
N HIS A 123 12.25 -11.62 -3.66
CA HIS A 123 11.96 -11.94 -2.27
C HIS A 123 10.48 -11.74 -1.89
N GLU A 124 9.86 -10.62 -2.30
CA GLU A 124 8.43 -10.39 -2.07
C GLU A 124 7.56 -11.40 -2.82
N PHE A 125 7.96 -11.77 -4.04
CA PHE A 125 7.28 -12.79 -4.82
C PHE A 125 7.38 -14.18 -4.18
N GLU A 126 8.55 -14.59 -3.69
CA GLU A 126 8.74 -15.85 -2.96
C GLU A 126 7.91 -15.88 -1.67
N ALA A 127 7.90 -14.79 -0.91
CA ALA A 127 7.07 -14.66 0.29
C ALA A 127 5.58 -14.78 -0.03
N TYR A 128 5.12 -14.13 -1.11
CA TYR A 128 3.75 -14.30 -1.61
C TYR A 128 3.40 -15.75 -1.94
N GLN A 129 4.28 -16.48 -2.63
CA GLN A 129 4.03 -17.89 -2.97
C GLN A 129 3.97 -18.77 -1.72
N GLU A 130 4.81 -18.50 -0.73
CA GLU A 130 4.80 -19.23 0.54
C GLU A 130 3.52 -18.94 1.33
N ASP A 131 3.10 -17.68 1.43
CA ASP A 131 1.85 -17.29 2.09
C ASP A 131 0.64 -18.01 1.43
N ARG A 132 0.62 -18.07 0.08
CA ARG A 132 -0.40 -18.82 -0.66
C ARG A 132 -0.36 -20.31 -0.40
N ARG A 133 0.82 -20.91 -0.36
CA ARG A 133 0.99 -22.35 -0.09
C ARG A 133 0.51 -22.72 1.31
N ARG A 134 0.67 -21.82 2.28
CA ARG A 134 0.17 -21.97 3.66
C ARG A 134 -1.32 -21.70 3.80
N GLY A 135 -1.92 -20.98 2.85
CA GLY A 135 -3.31 -20.53 2.95
C GLY A 135 -3.52 -19.42 3.98
N GLY A 136 -2.53 -18.55 4.15
CA GLY A 136 -2.57 -17.45 5.11
C GLY A 136 -1.23 -16.73 5.26
N ILE A 137 -1.23 -15.65 6.03
CA ILE A 137 -0.04 -14.82 6.27
C ILE A 137 0.42 -14.93 7.73
N VAL A 138 1.69 -14.62 7.99
CA VAL A 138 2.26 -14.59 9.35
C VAL A 138 2.64 -13.15 9.71
N LEU A 139 2.16 -12.67 10.86
CA LEU A 139 2.49 -11.36 11.41
C LEU A 139 3.84 -11.36 12.13
N ARG A 140 4.39 -10.18 12.42
CA ARG A 140 5.68 -10.04 13.13
C ARG A 140 5.73 -10.74 14.49
N ASP A 141 4.62 -10.82 15.20
CA ASP A 141 4.54 -11.52 16.50
C ASP A 141 4.42 -13.05 16.38
N GLY A 142 4.44 -13.58 15.15
CA GLY A 142 4.29 -15.00 14.84
C GLY A 142 2.85 -15.47 14.69
N THR A 143 1.86 -14.58 14.84
CA THR A 143 0.45 -14.92 14.65
C THR A 143 0.17 -15.31 13.20
N PHE A 144 -0.46 -16.46 13.00
CA PHE A 144 -0.93 -16.91 11.69
C PHE A 144 -2.36 -16.43 11.44
N VAL A 145 -2.57 -15.75 10.32
CA VAL A 145 -3.88 -15.27 9.87
C VAL A 145 -4.30 -16.08 8.64
N PRO A 146 -5.30 -16.97 8.75
CA PRO A 146 -5.75 -17.77 7.62
C PRO A 146 -6.44 -16.90 6.57
N THR A 147 -6.33 -17.29 5.30
CA THR A 147 -7.05 -16.66 4.21
C THR A 147 -8.56 -16.86 4.37
N THR A 148 -9.31 -15.76 4.31
CA THR A 148 -10.78 -15.74 4.49
C THR A 148 -11.55 -15.53 3.18
N PHE A 149 -10.84 -15.33 2.06
CA PHE A 149 -11.39 -15.12 0.73
C PHE A 149 -11.01 -16.28 -0.21
N THR A 150 -11.83 -16.51 -1.22
CA THR A 150 -11.56 -17.46 -2.29
C THR A 150 -10.58 -16.88 -3.32
N TYR A 151 -9.94 -17.76 -4.09
CA TYR A 151 -9.04 -17.33 -5.16
C TYR A 151 -9.79 -16.57 -6.27
N ASP A 152 -11.06 -16.89 -6.49
CA ASP A 152 -11.90 -16.17 -7.44
C ASP A 152 -12.18 -14.75 -6.97
N GLU A 153 -12.60 -14.56 -5.71
CA GLU A 153 -12.77 -13.22 -5.12
C GLU A 153 -11.48 -12.39 -5.17
N PHE A 154 -10.34 -13.03 -4.90
CA PHE A 154 -9.04 -12.37 -5.01
C PHE A 154 -8.70 -12.02 -6.46
N THR A 155 -8.96 -12.91 -7.42
CA THR A 155 -8.70 -12.66 -8.84
C THR A 155 -9.59 -11.52 -9.37
N GLU A 156 -10.82 -11.41 -8.88
CA GLU A 156 -11.72 -10.29 -9.20
C GLU A 156 -11.19 -8.94 -8.68
N LEU A 157 -10.60 -8.91 -7.47
CA LEU A 157 -9.84 -7.74 -7.00
C LEU A 157 -8.73 -7.38 -8.02
N LEU A 158 -7.95 -8.37 -8.47
CA LEU A 158 -6.88 -8.15 -9.43
C LEU A 158 -7.37 -7.70 -10.81
N ARG A 159 -8.55 -8.14 -11.25
CA ARG A 159 -9.11 -7.79 -12.57
C ARG A 159 -9.72 -6.39 -12.61
N HIS A 160 -10.49 -6.03 -11.59
CA HIS A 160 -11.32 -4.83 -11.63
C HIS A 160 -10.66 -3.58 -11.04
N ARG A 161 -9.63 -3.75 -10.20
CA ARG A 161 -9.21 -2.67 -9.27
C ARG A 161 -7.71 -2.46 -9.21
N ILE A 162 -6.99 -3.17 -10.07
CA ILE A 162 -5.58 -2.96 -10.33
C ILE A 162 -5.44 -2.01 -11.51
N LEU A 163 -5.00 -0.79 -11.21
CA LEU A 163 -4.46 0.11 -12.22
C LEU A 163 -2.98 -0.23 -12.41
N ILE A 164 -2.67 -1.34 -13.10
CA ILE A 164 -1.31 -1.58 -13.60
C ILE A 164 -1.07 -0.55 -14.71
N LYS A 165 -0.45 0.57 -14.35
CA LYS A 165 0.01 1.57 -15.31
C LYS A 165 1.38 1.16 -15.84
N MET A 166 1.47 0.02 -16.52
CA MET A 166 2.63 -0.26 -17.36
C MET A 166 2.49 0.53 -18.66
N ALA A 167 3.26 1.61 -18.74
CA ALA A 167 3.53 2.45 -19.92
C ALA A 167 2.37 3.33 -20.44
N GLY A 168 2.35 4.59 -19.96
CA GLY A 168 1.97 5.76 -20.78
C GLY A 168 0.49 6.09 -20.95
N MET A 169 0.02 7.15 -20.27
CA MET A 169 -1.15 7.99 -20.65
C MET A 169 -2.51 7.27 -20.55
N ARG A 170 -3.71 7.85 -20.40
CA ARG A 170 -4.31 9.19 -20.26
C ARG A 170 -5.72 8.91 -19.68
N ASP A 171 -6.26 9.85 -18.90
CA ASP A 171 -7.68 9.96 -18.52
C ASP A 171 -8.30 8.79 -17.73
N TYR A 172 -8.40 8.94 -16.41
CA TYR A 172 -9.28 8.12 -15.59
C TYR A 172 -10.11 9.03 -14.69
N GLU A 173 -11.42 9.07 -14.92
CA GLU A 173 -12.37 9.71 -14.02
C GLU A 173 -12.54 8.82 -12.80
N MET A 174 -12.10 9.33 -11.65
CA MET A 174 -12.31 8.69 -10.35
C MET A 174 -13.74 9.02 -9.88
N PRO A 175 -14.56 8.04 -9.49
CA PRO A 175 -15.87 8.31 -8.92
C PRO A 175 -15.73 9.04 -7.57
N GLU A 176 -16.56 10.06 -7.36
CA GLU A 176 -16.64 10.87 -6.14
C GLU A 176 -16.92 10.01 -4.91
N SER A 177 -15.90 9.68 -4.12
CA SER A 177 -16.04 8.99 -2.82
C SER A 177 -14.93 9.43 -1.87
N ARG A 178 -15.13 9.29 -0.56
CA ARG A 178 -14.12 9.70 0.44
C ARG A 178 -13.06 8.60 0.57
N GLU A 179 -11.88 8.83 0.01
CA GLU A 179 -10.82 7.83 -0.10
C GLU A 179 -9.76 7.95 1.02
N ILE A 180 -9.25 6.83 1.52
CA ILE A 180 -8.04 6.82 2.37
C ILE A 180 -6.89 6.25 1.56
N ASN A 181 -5.75 6.94 1.55
CA ASN A 181 -4.56 6.51 0.80
C ASN A 181 -3.50 5.98 1.77
N LEU A 182 -2.98 4.78 1.50
CA LEU A 182 -1.88 4.16 2.24
C LEU A 182 -0.62 4.16 1.38
N PHE A 183 0.51 4.65 1.90
CA PHE A 183 1.79 4.65 1.19
C PHE A 183 2.78 3.72 1.87
N ALA A 184 3.12 2.63 1.15
CA ALA A 184 4.07 1.59 1.52
C ALA A 184 5.19 1.47 0.48
#